data_AF-A0A8H6VTZ7-F1
#
_entry.id   AF-A0A8H6VTZ7-F1
#
_cell.length_a   1.000
_cell.length_b   1.000
_cell.length_c   1.000
_cell.angle_alpha   90.00
_cell.angle_beta   90.00
_cell.angle_gamma   90.00
#
_symmetry.space_group_name_H-M   'P 1'
#
loop_
_entity.id
_entity.type
_entity.pdbx_description
1 polymer ?
#
loop_
_entity_poly.entity_id
_entity_poly.type
_entity_poly.pdbx_seq_one_letter_code
_entity_poly.pdbx_strand_id
1 'polypeptide(L)'
;MIPTKCAIVQVLHDDLGLPFHEIVWRTPFKEIQPRTINKNYKLVKAHGGDFYYNGRKGRTGRKPKISDEKLAEAVERVDMGELLDGADVQRKMFPDVSARTVRDNTLFSSF
;
A
#
# COMPACT_ATOMS: atom_id res chain seq x y z
N MET A 1 9.78 19.34 0.76
CA MET A 1 9.39 18.00 1.27
C MET A 1 9.95 17.88 2.69
N ILE A 2 9.12 17.59 3.69
CA ILE A 2 9.58 17.42 5.09
C ILE A 2 10.07 15.98 5.24
N PRO A 3 11.31 15.73 5.71
CA PRO A 3 11.83 14.38 5.86
C PRO A 3 11.01 13.59 6.90
N THR A 4 10.72 12.33 6.61
CA THR A 4 9.99 11.46 7.56
C THR A 4 10.89 11.10 8.74
N LYS A 5 10.28 10.74 9.88
CA LYS A 5 11.01 10.28 11.07
C LYS A 5 11.95 9.11 10.74
N CYS A 6 11.52 8.20 9.86
CA CYS A 6 12.33 7.07 9.43
C CYS A 6 13.52 7.49 8.54
N ALA A 7 13.35 8.50 7.67
CA ALA A 7 14.46 9.03 6.87
C ALA A 7 15.53 9.69 7.76
N ILE A 8 15.11 10.45 8.78
CA ILE A 8 16.01 11.04 9.77
C ILE A 8 16.78 9.95 10.54
N VAL A 9 16.09 8.89 10.96
CA VAL A 9 16.73 7.74 11.63
C VAL A 9 17.78 7.07 10.75
N GLN A 10 17.52 6.95 9.45
CA GLN A 10 18.49 6.35 8.52
C GLN A 10 19.77 7.19 8.48
N VAL A 11 19.68 8.50 8.26
CA VAL A 11 20.86 9.39 8.23
C VAL A 11 21.66 9.30 9.53
N LEU A 12 20.97 9.36 10.68
CA LEU A 12 21.64 9.31 11.98
C LEU A 12 22.32 7.96 12.26
N HIS A 13 21.76 6.86 11.78
CA HIS A 13 22.36 5.54 11.99
C HIS A 13 23.42 5.22 10.93
N ASP A 14 23.12 5.41 9.65
CA ASP A 14 23.98 5.00 8.54
C ASP A 14 25.16 5.97 8.35
N ASP A 15 24.91 7.28 8.42
CA ASP A 15 25.93 8.30 8.11
C ASP A 15 26.70 8.72 9.36
N LEU A 16 26.03 8.78 10.51
CA LEU A 16 26.65 9.20 11.79
C LEU A 16 26.95 8.04 12.75
N GLY A 17 26.58 6.81 12.41
CA GLY A 17 26.88 5.61 13.21
C GLY A 17 26.19 5.58 14.58
N LEU A 18 25.15 6.38 14.79
CA LEU A 18 24.52 6.49 16.11
C LEU A 18 23.67 5.27 16.43
N PRO A 19 23.77 4.71 17.65
CA PRO A 19 22.92 3.61 18.05
C PRO A 19 21.48 4.11 18.28
N PHE A 20 20.48 3.26 18.02
CA PHE A 20 19.06 3.65 18.08
C PHE A 20 18.60 4.26 19.41
N HIS A 21 19.21 3.88 20.54
CA HIS A 21 18.90 4.48 21.83
C HIS A 21 19.35 5.94 21.90
N GLU A 22 20.52 6.29 21.36
CA GLU A 22 20.99 7.68 21.26
C GLU A 22 20.14 8.51 20.30
N ILE A 23 19.66 7.91 19.21
CA ILE A 23 18.78 8.61 18.26
C ILE A 23 17.51 9.13 18.94
N VAL A 24 16.92 8.37 19.87
CA VAL A 24 15.74 8.81 20.64
C VAL A 24 16.05 10.03 21.50
N TRP A 25 17.24 10.09 22.09
CA TRP A 25 17.66 11.21 22.95
C TRP A 25 18.02 12.46 22.16
N ARG A 26 18.58 12.31 20.96
CA ARG A 26 19.04 13.43 20.12
C ARG A 26 17.98 14.00 19.19
N THR A 27 16.84 13.32 19.03
CA THR A 27 15.75 13.75 18.15
C THR A 27 14.53 14.19 18.95
N PRO A 28 13.62 15.00 18.36
CA PRO A 28 12.35 15.33 18.99
C PRO A 28 11.39 14.13 19.13
N PHE A 29 11.80 12.90 18.77
CA PHE A 29 10.96 11.69 18.79
C PHE A 29 10.84 11.05 20.19
N LYS A 30 10.77 11.85 21.25
CA LYS A 30 10.84 11.40 22.65
C LYS A 30 9.76 10.38 23.04
N GLU A 31 8.65 10.34 22.30
CA GLU A 31 7.54 9.42 22.51
C GLU A 31 7.75 8.05 21.85
N ILE A 32 8.77 7.90 20.98
CA ILE A 32 9.02 6.67 20.23
C ILE A 32 10.10 5.87 20.94
N GLN A 33 9.74 4.66 21.37
CA GLN A 33 10.69 3.76 22.01
C GLN A 33 11.79 3.30 21.02
N PRO A 34 13.05 3.14 21.47
CA PRO A 34 14.16 2.70 20.61
C PRO A 34 13.86 1.40 19.84
N ARG A 35 13.13 0.46 20.47
CA ARG A 35 12.69 -0.80 19.84
C ARG A 35 11.81 -0.58 18.61
N THR A 36 10.95 0.44 18.66
CA THR A 36 10.04 0.80 17.57
C THR A 36 10.82 1.42 16.41
N ILE A 37 11.81 2.27 16.73
CA ILE A 37 12.72 2.83 15.73
C ILE A 37 13.48 1.72 15.01
N ASN A 38 14.10 0.80 15.75
CA ASN A 38 14.83 -0.33 15.17
C ASN A 38 13.93 -1.20 14.28
N LYS A 39 12.72 -1.55 14.76
CA LYS A 39 11.74 -2.32 13.97
C LYS A 39 11.40 -1.62 12.65
N ASN A 40 11.11 -0.32 12.70
CA ASN A 40 10.74 0.45 11.51
C ASN A 40 11.93 0.62 10.56
N TYR A 41 13.14 0.85 11.08
CA TYR A 41 14.36 0.91 10.29
C TYR A 41 14.59 -0.40 9.52
N LYS A 42 14.49 -1.55 10.19
CA LYS A 42 14.61 -2.87 9.55
C LYS A 42 13.56 -3.10 8.47
N LEU A 43 12.31 -2.72 8.72
CA LEU A 43 11.24 -2.79 7.72
C LEU A 43 11.59 -1.96 6.49
N VAL A 44 12.00 -0.70 6.67
CA VAL A 44 12.35 0.15 5.52
C VAL A 44 13.53 -0.41 4.73
N LYS A 45 14.58 -0.90 5.40
CA LYS A 45 15.71 -1.56 4.72
C LYS A 45 15.29 -2.81 3.95
N ALA A 46 14.44 -3.65 4.53
CA ALA A 46 13.88 -4.83 3.86
C ALA A 46 12.98 -4.46 2.66
N HIS A 47 12.43 -3.25 2.64
CA HIS A 47 11.58 -2.73 1.58
C HIS A 47 12.32 -1.78 0.61
N GLY A 48 13.66 -1.82 0.57
CA GLY A 48 14.45 -1.08 -0.42
C GLY A 48 14.64 0.41 -0.12
N GLY A 49 14.41 0.84 1.12
CA GLY A 49 14.60 2.24 1.50
C GLY A 49 13.42 3.15 1.17
N ASP A 50 12.24 2.61 0.86
CA ASP A 50 11.05 3.44 0.66
C ASP A 50 10.50 3.92 2.01
N PHE A 51 10.77 5.19 2.32
CA PHE A 51 10.31 5.87 3.53
C PHE A 51 8.91 6.45 3.40
N TYR A 52 8.42 6.52 2.17
CA TYR A 52 7.11 7.03 1.85
C TYR A 52 6.23 5.81 1.58
N TYR A 53 4.94 5.92 1.89
CA TYR A 53 3.99 4.82 1.67
C TYR A 53 3.65 4.68 0.16
N ASN A 54 4.65 4.86 -0.71
CA ASN A 54 4.51 4.88 -2.16
C ASN A 54 4.35 3.45 -2.70
N GLY A 55 5.00 2.48 -2.07
CA GLY A 55 4.72 1.06 -2.28
C GLY A 55 3.61 0.56 -1.37
N ARG A 56 2.33 0.70 -1.75
CA ARG A 56 1.30 -0.24 -1.25
C ARG A 56 1.67 -1.63 -1.77
N LYS A 57 2.61 -2.33 -1.11
CA LYS A 57 2.68 -3.79 -1.24
C LYS A 57 1.31 -4.29 -0.78
N GLY A 58 0.55 -4.88 -1.71
CA GLY A 58 -0.75 -5.46 -1.41
C GLY A 58 -0.66 -6.30 -0.16
N ARG A 59 -1.70 -6.30 0.69
CA ARG A 59 -1.72 -7.09 1.93
C ARG A 59 -1.40 -8.54 1.60
N THR A 60 -0.16 -8.96 1.85
CA THR A 60 0.32 -10.32 1.59
C THR A 60 -0.55 -11.30 2.37
N GLY A 61 -1.21 -12.21 1.65
CA GLY A 61 -2.04 -13.27 2.22
C GLY A 61 -3.56 -13.02 2.18
N ARG A 62 -4.05 -11.84 1.79
CA ARG A 62 -5.50 -11.65 1.59
C ARG A 62 -5.86 -12.03 0.15
N LYS A 63 -6.62 -13.11 -0.01
CA LYS A 63 -7.18 -13.48 -1.31
C LYS A 63 -8.05 -12.31 -1.83
N PRO A 64 -7.89 -11.92 -3.10
CA PRO A 64 -8.75 -10.91 -3.69
C PRO A 64 -10.20 -11.41 -3.68
N LYS A 65 -11.16 -10.48 -3.53
CA LYS A 65 -12.60 -10.82 -3.50
C LYS A 65 -13.12 -11.25 -4.87
N ILE A 66 -12.43 -10.85 -5.93
CA ILE A 66 -12.69 -11.21 -7.32
C ILE A 66 -11.41 -11.87 -7.82
N SER A 67 -11.51 -13.04 -8.45
CA SER A 67 -10.36 -13.67 -9.08
C SER A 67 -10.01 -12.97 -10.38
N ASP A 68 -8.73 -13.02 -10.77
CA ASP A 68 -8.24 -12.37 -11.99
C ASP A 68 -8.98 -12.89 -13.24
N GLU A 69 -9.30 -14.18 -13.29
CA GLU A 69 -10.09 -14.80 -14.38
C GLU A 69 -11.48 -14.17 -14.53
N LYS A 70 -12.20 -13.98 -13.42
CA LYS A 70 -13.53 -13.36 -13.44
C LYS A 70 -13.45 -11.88 -13.78
N LEU A 71 -12.34 -11.24 -13.43
CA LEU A 71 -12.11 -9.85 -13.78
C LEU A 71 -11.85 -9.70 -15.29
N ALA A 72 -11.08 -10.62 -15.88
CA ALA A 72 -10.86 -10.66 -17.32
C ALA A 72 -12.17 -10.88 -18.10
N GLU A 73 -13.00 -11.82 -17.65
CA GLU A 73 -14.34 -12.04 -18.22
C GLU A 73 -15.20 -10.77 -18.16
N ALA A 74 -15.15 -10.03 -17.05
CA ALA A 74 -15.90 -8.78 -16.90
C ALA A 74 -15.42 -7.68 -17.86
N VAL A 75 -14.11 -7.60 -18.12
CA VAL A 75 -13.54 -6.67 -19.10
C VAL A 75 -13.96 -7.06 -20.51
N GLU A 76 -13.84 -8.34 -20.88
CA GLU A 76 -14.26 -8.84 -22.20
C GLU A 76 -15.74 -8.55 -22.49
N ARG A 77 -16.63 -8.74 -21.51
CA ARG A 77 -18.06 -8.43 -21.68
C ARG A 77 -18.36 -6.93 -21.80
N VAL A 78 -17.54 -6.08 -21.19
CA VAL A 78 -17.62 -4.62 -21.41
C VAL A 78 -17.14 -4.27 -22.81
N ASP A 79 -16.02 -4.85 -23.26
CA ASP A 79 -15.46 -4.62 -24.60
C ASP A 79 -16.40 -5.12 -25.71
N MET A 80 -17.15 -6.20 -25.46
CA MET A 80 -18.20 -6.71 -26.35
C MET A 80 -19.50 -5.87 -26.31
N GLY A 81 -19.61 -4.89 -25.40
CA GLY A 81 -20.80 -4.04 -25.24
C GLY A 81 -21.97 -4.72 -24.53
N GLU A 82 -21.79 -5.90 -23.93
CA GLU A 82 -22.81 -6.59 -23.14
C GLU A 82 -23.03 -5.93 -21.77
N LEU A 83 -22.00 -5.23 -21.28
CA LEU A 83 -21.98 -4.48 -20.04
C LEU A 83 -21.57 -3.03 -20.33
N LEU A 84 -22.34 -2.08 -19.81
CA LEU A 84 -22.15 -0.66 -20.14
C LEU A 84 -21.02 -0.01 -19.34
N ASP A 85 -20.91 -0.33 -18.05
CA ASP A 85 -19.97 0.30 -17.13
C ASP A 85 -19.66 -0.60 -15.93
N GLY A 86 -18.80 -0.11 -15.04
CA GLY A 86 -18.45 -0.82 -13.80
C GLY A 86 -19.63 -1.01 -12.83
N ALA A 87 -20.71 -0.22 -12.94
CA ALA A 87 -21.91 -0.42 -12.13
C ALA A 87 -22.74 -1.59 -12.67
N ASP A 88 -22.82 -1.75 -13.99
CA ASP A 88 -23.48 -2.86 -14.66
C ASP A 88 -22.72 -4.17 -14.40
N VAL A 89 -21.39 -4.13 -14.44
CA VAL A 89 -20.50 -5.24 -14.01
C VAL A 89 -20.80 -5.64 -12.57
N GLN A 90 -20.91 -4.67 -11.65
CA GLN A 90 -21.23 -4.99 -10.25
C GLN A 90 -22.62 -5.63 -10.12
N ARG A 91 -23.65 -5.06 -10.73
CA ARG A 91 -25.03 -5.56 -10.60
C ARG A 91 -25.22 -6.93 -11.23
N LYS A 92 -24.63 -7.17 -12.40
CA LYS A 92 -24.86 -8.40 -13.20
C LYS A 92 -23.89 -9.53 -12.85
N MET A 93 -22.63 -9.24 -12.55
CA MET A 93 -21.61 -10.29 -12.32
C MET A 93 -21.20 -10.43 -10.85
N PHE A 94 -21.22 -9.35 -10.06
CA PHE A 94 -20.72 -9.35 -8.69
C PHE A 94 -21.68 -8.68 -7.69
N PRO A 95 -22.94 -9.13 -7.58
CA PRO A 95 -23.95 -8.46 -6.74
C PRO A 95 -23.56 -8.42 -5.25
N ASP A 96 -22.82 -9.44 -4.79
CA ASP A 96 -22.35 -9.55 -3.40
C ASP A 96 -21.07 -8.76 -3.11
N VAL A 97 -20.46 -8.18 -4.15
CA VAL A 97 -19.23 -7.38 -4.03
C VAL A 97 -19.58 -5.90 -4.09
N SER A 98 -19.03 -5.10 -3.18
CA SER A 98 -19.30 -3.67 -3.17
C SER A 98 -18.80 -3.01 -4.46
N ALA A 99 -19.54 -2.03 -4.97
CA ALA A 99 -19.17 -1.27 -6.17
C ALA A 99 -17.77 -0.65 -6.09
N ARG A 100 -17.36 -0.21 -4.89
CA ARG A 100 -15.99 0.25 -4.63
C ARG A 100 -14.96 -0.84 -4.86
N THR A 101 -15.21 -2.07 -4.41
CA THR A 101 -14.28 -3.19 -4.62
C THR A 101 -14.18 -3.52 -6.11
N VAL A 102 -15.29 -3.55 -6.84
CA VAL A 102 -15.27 -3.77 -8.30
C VAL A 102 -14.40 -2.70 -8.96
N ARG A 103 -14.66 -1.42 -8.70
CA ARG A 103 -13.87 -0.29 -9.24
C ARG A 103 -12.39 -0.30 -8.86
N ASP A 104 -12.06 -0.70 -7.63
CA ASP A 104 -10.67 -0.77 -7.17
C ASP A 104 -9.90 -1.94 -7.83
N ASN A 105 -10.59 -2.93 -8.39
CA ASN A 105 -9.98 -4.10 -9.04
C ASN A 105 -10.06 -4.03 -10.57
N THR A 106 -11.07 -3.36 -11.14
CA THR A 106 -11.22 -3.20 -12.58
C THR A 106 -10.53 -1.93 -13.06
N LEU A 107 -9.94 -1.95 -14.26
CA LEU A 107 -9.33 -0.77 -14.89
C LEU A 107 -10.37 0.24 -15.41
N PHE A 108 -11.64 0.13 -15.00
CA PHE A 108 -12.71 1.06 -15.34
C PHE A 108 -12.46 2.39 -14.62
N SER A 109 -11.55 3.17 -15.19
CA SER A 109 -11.36 4.58 -14.84
C SER A 109 -12.70 5.26 -15.04
N SER A 110 -13.18 5.96 -14.00
CA SER A 110 -14.42 6.70 -14.00
C SER A 110 -14.60 7.48 -15.30
N PHE A 111 -15.52 7.05 -16.16
CA PHE A 111 -16.11 7.90 -17.18
C PHE A 111 -17.04 8.92 -16.50
#